data_AF-A0A7G7L7J1-F1
#
_entry.id   AF-A0A7G7L7J1-F1
#
_cell.length_a   1.000
_cell.length_b   1.000
_cell.length_c   1.000
_cell.angle_alpha   90.00
_cell.angle_beta   90.00
_cell.angle_gamma   90.00
#
_symmetry.space_group_name_H-M   'P 1'
#
loop_
_entity.id
_entity.type
_entity.pdbx_description
1 polymer ?
#
loop_
_entity_poly.entity_id
_entity_poly.type
_entity_poly.pdbx_seq_one_letter_code
_entity_poly.pdbx_strand_id
1 'polypeptide(L)'
;MTGGSDLQVALTYVSWFAEPGGVDASGVVTGVVETGGTCTLSLNRSGVVVEATSTGLADASGTSCGTLSVQADELTAGAWQATLSYASAAGTATSAPATVEVPAR
;
A
#
# COMPACT_ATOMS: atom_id res chain seq x y z
N MET A 1 -1.25 29.67 -5.13
CA MET A 1 -1.51 28.67 -4.07
C MET A 1 -1.97 27.43 -4.82
N THR A 2 -1.16 26.40 -5.02
CA THR A 2 -0.76 25.40 -4.02
C THR A 2 0.59 24.76 -4.40
N GLY A 3 1.60 24.91 -3.55
CA GLY A 3 2.79 24.07 -3.60
C GLY A 3 2.41 22.70 -3.07
N GLY A 4 2.05 21.78 -3.97
CA GLY A 4 1.95 20.37 -3.63
C GLY A 4 3.39 19.87 -3.49
N SER A 5 3.77 19.47 -2.29
CA SER A 5 4.98 18.68 -2.05
C SER A 5 5.04 17.56 -3.09
N ASP A 6 6.17 17.42 -3.79
CA ASP A 6 6.40 16.45 -4.88
C ASP A 6 6.51 15.01 -4.33
N LEU A 7 5.48 14.59 -3.59
CA LEU A 7 5.38 13.26 -3.00
C LEU A 7 4.94 12.27 -4.07
N GLN A 8 5.70 11.22 -4.23
CA GLN A 8 5.35 10.12 -5.11
C GLN A 8 5.37 8.81 -4.33
N VAL A 9 4.29 8.04 -4.45
CA VAL A 9 4.19 6.69 -3.86
C VAL A 9 4.38 5.67 -4.96
N ALA A 10 5.32 4.76 -4.75
CA ALA A 10 5.52 3.60 -5.60
C ALA A 10 5.19 2.34 -4.80
N LEU A 11 4.19 1.58 -5.27
CA LEU A 11 3.96 0.22 -4.81
C LEU A 11 5.06 -0.66 -5.41
N THR A 12 5.97 -1.15 -4.58
CA THR A 12 7.16 -1.89 -5.04
C THR A 12 6.84 -3.35 -5.34
N TYR A 13 5.93 -3.94 -4.56
CA TYR A 13 5.36 -5.25 -4.86
C TYR A 13 3.97 -5.39 -4.23
N VAL A 14 3.18 -6.30 -4.80
CA VAL A 14 1.97 -6.86 -4.20
C VAL A 14 1.84 -8.30 -4.66
N SER A 15 1.68 -9.23 -3.73
CA SER A 15 1.66 -10.66 -4.02
C SER A 15 0.78 -11.41 -3.05
N TRP A 16 0.18 -12.50 -3.53
CA TRP A 16 -0.45 -13.51 -2.69
C TRP A 16 0.61 -14.44 -2.08
N PHE A 17 0.48 -14.71 -0.78
CA PHE A 17 1.30 -15.68 -0.05
C PHE A 17 0.40 -16.82 0.44
N ALA A 18 0.71 -18.05 0.04
CA ALA A 18 -0.11 -19.22 0.36
C ALA A 18 -0.04 -19.64 1.85
N GLU A 19 1.08 -19.37 2.52
CA GLU A 19 1.27 -19.60 3.95
C GLU A 19 1.93 -18.35 4.55
N PRO A 20 1.32 -17.68 5.54
CA PRO A 20 0.12 -18.05 6.30
C PRO A 20 -1.23 -17.89 5.56
N GLY A 21 -1.23 -17.31 4.36
CA GLY A 21 -2.45 -17.02 3.59
C GLY A 21 -2.82 -15.55 3.65
N GLY A 22 -2.57 -14.80 2.57
CA GLY A 22 -2.91 -13.39 2.51
C GLY A 22 -2.27 -12.66 1.33
N VAL A 23 -2.56 -11.38 1.22
CA VAL A 23 -1.88 -10.47 0.29
C VAL A 23 -0.89 -9.64 1.10
N ASP A 24 0.39 -9.73 0.74
CA ASP A 24 1.40 -8.79 1.25
C ASP A 24 1.78 -7.81 0.16
N ALA A 25 2.00 -6.57 0.59
CA ALA A 25 2.45 -5.50 -0.27
C ALA A 25 3.43 -4.61 0.47
N SER A 26 4.25 -3.91 -0.30
CA SER A 26 5.11 -2.86 0.21
C SER A 26 5.25 -1.75 -0.80
N GLY A 27 5.75 -0.62 -0.35
CA GLY A 27 6.06 0.49 -1.19
C GLY A 27 6.94 1.51 -0.51
N VAL A 28 7.36 2.48 -1.31
CA VAL A 28 8.21 3.58 -0.89
C VAL A 28 7.58 4.90 -1.30
N VAL A 29 7.83 5.92 -0.50
CA VAL A 29 7.44 7.30 -0.73
C VAL A 29 8.70 8.09 -0.98
N THR A 30 8.78 8.75 -2.14
CA THR A 30 9.84 9.70 -2.45
C THR A 30 9.33 11.13 -2.27
N GLY A 31 10.25 12.08 -2.07
CA GLY A 31 9.92 13.48 -1.79
C GLY A 31 9.79 13.80 -0.29
N VAL A 32 9.83 12.79 0.58
CA VAL A 32 9.91 12.95 2.04
C VAL A 32 10.77 11.84 2.66
N VAL A 33 11.54 12.18 3.68
CA VAL A 33 12.28 11.22 4.53
C VAL A 33 11.85 11.47 5.96
N GLU A 34 10.92 10.66 6.44
CA GLU A 34 10.40 10.77 7.80
C GLU A 34 9.99 9.42 8.37
N THR A 35 10.11 9.32 9.69
CA THR A 35 9.48 8.27 10.48
C THR A 35 8.17 8.82 11.00
N GLY A 36 7.07 8.18 10.63
CA GLY A 36 5.73 8.71 10.78
C GLY A 36 4.97 8.68 9.46
N GLY A 37 3.82 9.35 9.45
CA GLY A 37 2.86 9.21 8.36
C GLY A 37 2.21 7.83 8.33
N THR A 38 1.09 7.74 7.63
CA THR A 38 0.29 6.53 7.53
C THR A 38 0.32 6.03 6.10
N CYS A 39 0.83 4.83 5.92
CA CYS A 39 0.69 4.08 4.67
C CYS A 39 -0.58 3.23 4.76
N THR A 40 -1.40 3.26 3.72
CA THR A 40 -2.65 2.50 3.62
C THR A 40 -2.66 1.73 2.31
N LEU A 41 -2.63 0.40 2.41
CA LEU A 41 -2.90 -0.49 1.28
C LEU A 41 -4.41 -0.67 1.19
N SER A 42 -4.99 -0.33 0.04
CA SER A 42 -6.39 -0.60 -0.29
C SER A 42 -6.47 -1.65 -1.39
N LEU A 43 -7.15 -2.75 -1.12
CA LEU A 43 -7.52 -3.78 -2.08
C LEU A 43 -9.00 -3.58 -2.44
N ASN A 44 -9.28 -3.29 -3.71
CA ASN A 44 -10.63 -3.13 -4.22
C ASN A 44 -11.00 -4.24 -5.21
N ARG A 45 -12.16 -4.84 -5.03
CA ARG A 45 -12.79 -5.72 -6.01
C ARG A 45 -14.28 -5.42 -6.11
N SER A 46 -14.70 -4.86 -7.25
CA SER A 46 -16.11 -4.59 -7.54
C SER A 46 -16.84 -3.79 -6.45
N GLY A 47 -16.16 -2.85 -5.79
CA GLY A 47 -16.73 -2.01 -4.74
C GLY A 47 -16.57 -2.57 -3.32
N VAL A 48 -16.09 -3.81 -3.16
CA VAL A 48 -15.60 -4.31 -1.87
C VAL A 48 -14.19 -3.77 -1.66
N VAL A 49 -13.96 -3.09 -0.54
CA VAL A 49 -12.66 -2.52 -0.18
C VAL A 49 -12.19 -3.14 1.12
N VAL A 50 -10.94 -3.62 1.13
CA VAL A 50 -10.23 -4.13 2.30
C VAL A 50 -8.95 -3.34 2.45
N GLU A 51 -8.63 -2.91 3.67
CA GLU A 51 -7.49 -2.04 3.92
C GLU A 51 -6.55 -2.61 4.98
N ALA A 52 -5.26 -2.40 4.78
CA ALA A 52 -4.23 -2.59 5.80
C ALA A 52 -3.43 -1.30 5.95
N THR A 53 -2.97 -1.01 7.16
CA THR A 53 -2.18 0.19 7.44
C THR A 53 -0.85 -0.13 8.09
N SER A 54 0.14 0.68 7.80
CA SER A 54 1.43 0.68 8.49
C SER A 54 1.92 2.11 8.73
N THR A 55 2.88 2.27 9.64
CA THR A 55 3.56 3.55 9.85
C THR A 55 4.72 3.67 8.88
N GLY A 56 4.87 4.83 8.26
CA GLY A 56 6.05 5.12 7.44
C GLY A 56 7.33 5.16 8.28
N LEU A 57 8.41 4.64 7.74
CA LEU A 57 9.74 4.62 8.38
C LEU A 57 10.73 5.37 7.50
N ALA A 58 11.54 6.27 8.09
CA ALA A 58 12.59 6.93 7.35
C ALA A 58 13.61 5.91 6.83
N ASP A 59 13.96 6.03 5.55
CA ASP A 59 14.98 5.24 4.87
C ASP A 59 16.00 6.19 4.20
N ALA A 60 17.04 5.65 3.57
CA ALA A 60 18.18 6.42 3.07
C ALA A 60 17.81 7.56 2.10
N SER A 61 16.76 7.41 1.30
CA SER A 61 16.36 8.38 0.28
C SER A 61 14.85 8.62 0.18
N GLY A 62 14.07 8.08 1.12
CA GLY A 62 12.61 8.21 1.15
C GLY A 62 12.01 7.72 2.45
N THR A 63 10.70 7.50 2.45
CA THR A 63 9.97 6.84 3.53
C THR A 63 9.50 5.46 3.05
N SER A 64 9.88 4.42 3.76
CA SER A 64 9.41 3.05 3.53
C SER A 64 8.06 2.83 4.21
N CYS A 65 7.13 2.17 3.51
CA CYS A 65 5.86 1.75 4.12
C CYS A 65 5.96 0.40 4.84
N GLY A 66 7.15 -0.22 4.91
CA GLY A 66 7.29 -1.57 5.45
C GLY A 66 6.40 -2.58 4.72
N THR A 67 6.08 -3.69 5.36
CA THR A 67 5.14 -4.68 4.82
C THR A 67 3.74 -4.41 5.37
N LEU A 68 2.77 -4.30 4.46
CA LEU A 68 1.34 -4.32 4.76
C LEU A 68 0.79 -5.69 4.37
N SER A 69 0.00 -6.29 5.25
CA SER A 69 -0.56 -7.63 5.06
C SER A 69 -2.07 -7.59 5.28
N VAL A 70 -2.82 -8.12 4.32
CA VAL A 70 -4.26 -8.37 4.40
C VAL A 70 -4.48 -9.86 4.50
N GLN A 71 -5.23 -10.31 5.51
CA GLN A 71 -5.44 -11.73 5.74
C GLN A 71 -6.38 -12.32 4.70
N ALA A 72 -6.17 -13.59 4.38
CA ALA A 72 -6.94 -14.26 3.34
C ALA A 72 -8.44 -14.45 3.65
N ASP A 73 -8.84 -14.42 4.92
CA ASP A 73 -10.24 -14.50 5.35
C ASP A 73 -11.03 -13.22 5.07
N GLU A 74 -10.33 -12.10 4.85
CA GLU A 74 -10.91 -10.83 4.42
C GLU A 74 -11.11 -10.75 2.90
N LEU A 75 -10.54 -11.70 2.16
CA LEU A 75 -10.47 -11.69 0.70
C LEU A 75 -11.27 -12.84 0.08
N THR A 76 -11.94 -12.53 -1.02
CA THR A 76 -12.56 -13.53 -1.90
C THR A 76 -11.63 -13.85 -3.06
N ALA A 77 -11.74 -15.05 -3.62
CA ALA A 77 -11.02 -15.42 -4.84
C ALA A 77 -11.29 -14.47 -6.03
N GLY A 78 -10.28 -14.27 -6.86
CA GLY A 78 -10.29 -13.43 -8.06
C GLY A 78 -9.27 -12.29 -8.03
N ALA A 79 -9.29 -11.47 -9.07
CA ALA A 79 -8.43 -10.31 -9.21
C ALA A 79 -8.86 -9.15 -8.30
N TRP A 80 -7.91 -8.63 -7.53
CA TRP A 80 -8.05 -7.43 -6.70
C TRP A 80 -7.15 -6.32 -7.21
N GLN A 81 -7.64 -5.08 -7.15
CA GLN A 81 -6.87 -3.90 -7.47
C GLN A 81 -6.26 -3.32 -6.20
N ALA A 82 -4.94 -3.35 -6.09
CA ALA A 82 -4.16 -2.80 -5.01
C ALA A 82 -3.71 -1.36 -5.30
N THR A 83 -3.90 -0.47 -4.34
CA THR A 83 -3.34 0.88 -4.34
C THR A 83 -2.71 1.17 -2.99
N LEU A 84 -1.53 1.78 -2.98
CA LEU A 84 -0.88 2.24 -1.76
C LEU A 84 -1.02 3.76 -1.66
N SER A 85 -1.59 4.23 -0.57
CA SER A 85 -1.70 5.66 -0.23
C SER A 85 -0.80 6.00 0.94
N TYR A 86 -0.27 7.21 0.93
CA TYR A 86 0.50 7.77 2.03
C TYR A 86 -0.10 9.11 2.45
N ALA A 87 -0.16 9.35 3.76
CA ALA A 87 -0.59 10.62 4.33
C ALA A 87 0.27 11.01 5.52
N SER A 88 0.75 12.25 5.52
CA SER A 88 1.41 12.87 6.66
C SER A 88 1.25 14.39 6.66
N ALA A 89 1.91 15.08 7.58
CA ALA A 89 1.94 16.54 7.59
C ALA A 89 2.65 17.13 6.35
N ALA A 90 3.54 16.37 5.70
CA ALA A 90 4.23 16.78 4.48
C ALA A 90 3.30 16.76 3.25
N GLY A 91 2.24 15.97 3.27
CA GLY A 91 1.26 15.86 2.20
C GLY A 91 0.65 14.47 2.08
N THR A 92 -0.04 14.25 0.97
CA THR A 92 -0.70 12.98 0.64
C THR A 92 -0.41 12.59 -0.80
N ALA A 93 -0.20 11.31 -1.06
CA ALA A 93 -0.01 10.78 -2.42
C ALA A 93 -0.46 9.32 -2.50
N THR A 94 -0.76 8.85 -3.71
CA THR A 94 -1.25 7.50 -3.98
C THR A 94 -0.51 6.90 -5.17
N SER A 95 -0.22 5.60 -5.10
CA SER A 95 0.45 4.87 -6.18
C SER A 95 -0.44 4.66 -7.39
N ALA A 96 0.17 4.30 -8.52
CA ALA A 96 -0.56 3.63 -9.59
C ALA A 96 -1.17 2.32 -9.06
N PRO A 97 -2.34 1.89 -9.60
CA PRO A 97 -2.94 0.61 -9.22
C PRO A 97 -2.13 -0.57 -9.76
N ALA A 98 -2.04 -1.65 -8.97
CA ALA A 98 -1.49 -2.93 -9.40
C ALA A 98 -2.50 -4.05 -9.13
N THR A 99 -2.48 -5.12 -9.92
CA THR A 99 -3.43 -6.23 -9.78
C THR A 99 -2.78 -7.40 -9.05
N VAL A 100 -3.51 -8.00 -8.11
CA VAL A 100 -3.12 -9.24 -7.43
C VAL A 100 -4.22 -10.27 -7.58
N GLU A 101 -3.85 -11.51 -7.93
CA GLU A 101 -4.79 -12.62 -8.06
C GLU A 101 -4.86 -13.39 -6.74
N VAL A 102 -6.07 -13.52 -6.18
CA VAL A 102 -6.34 -14.34 -5.01
C VAL A 102 -6.88 -15.69 -5.49
N PRO A 103 -6.19 -16.82 -5.23
CA PRO A 103 -6.64 -18.13 -5.70
C PRO A 103 -7.94 -18.57 -5.01
N ALA A 104 -8.72 -19.38 -5.72
CA ALA A 104 -9.84 -20.10 -5.11
C ALA A 104 -9.31 -21.12 -4.09
N ARG A 105 -9.97 -21.19 -2.94
CA ARG A 105 -9.73 -22.21 -1.90
C ARG A 105 -10.51 -23.48 -2.18
#